data_AF-A0A7V2CMP2-F1
#
_entry.id   AF-A0A7V2CMP2-F1
#
_cell.length_a   1.000
_cell.length_b   1.000
_cell.length_c   1.000
_cell.angle_alpha   90.00
_cell.angle_beta   90.00
_cell.angle_gamma   90.00
#
_symmetry.space_group_name_H-M   'P 1'
#
loop_
_entity.id
_entity.type
_entity.pdbx_description
1 polymer ?
#
loop_
_entity_poly.entity_id
_entity_poly.type
_entity_poly.pdbx_seq_one_letter_code
_entity_poly.pdbx_strand_id
1 'polypeptide(L)'
;MSKSFLSSWIVYAAISHAAKSGLFKGQKNLARQAQLQIKRMASPRTAFGRQLKLLHSLRGKPATTMELCRSTGVSRRTLFRDLAALRAAGVKVVSDGTRFALKDKMLRAALGKLA
;
A
#
# COMPACT_ATOMS: atom_id res chain seq x y z
N MET A 1 10.59 -5.61 -16.18
CA MET A 1 10.28 -6.41 -14.98
C MET A 1 9.48 -5.56 -14.00
N SER A 2 8.21 -5.90 -13.70
CA SER A 2 7.47 -5.19 -12.65
C SER A 2 8.06 -5.55 -11.29
N LYS A 3 8.60 -4.57 -10.55
CA LYS A 3 9.07 -4.77 -9.18
C LYS A 3 7.92 -5.36 -8.34
N SER A 4 8.21 -6.42 -7.59
CA SER A 4 7.21 -7.07 -6.72
C SER A 4 6.67 -6.07 -5.68
N PHE A 5 5.40 -6.20 -5.28
CA PHE A 5 4.80 -5.34 -4.27
C PHE A 5 5.66 -5.29 -2.98
N LEU A 6 6.16 -6.46 -2.53
CA LEU A 6 7.04 -6.59 -1.37
C LEU A 6 8.31 -5.74 -1.46
N SER A 7 9.00 -5.77 -2.60
CA SER A 7 10.21 -4.95 -2.78
C SER A 7 9.91 -3.45 -2.67
N SER A 8 8.80 -3.00 -3.25
CA SER A 8 8.37 -1.60 -3.16
C SER A 8 7.91 -1.24 -1.74
N TRP A 9 7.26 -2.18 -1.05
CA TRP A 9 6.83 -2.04 0.33
C TRP A 9 7.99 -1.86 1.31
N ILE A 10 9.05 -2.68 1.19
CA ILE A 10 10.24 -2.59 2.05
C ILE A 10 10.89 -1.22 1.91
N VAL A 11 11.09 -0.75 0.67
CA VAL A 11 11.67 0.57 0.41
C VAL A 11 10.78 1.67 0.97
N TYR A 12 9.47 1.60 0.72
CA TYR A 12 8.51 2.58 1.24
C TYR A 12 8.51 2.64 2.78
N ALA A 13 8.47 1.47 3.43
CA ALA A 13 8.48 1.36 4.88
C ALA A 13 9.80 1.88 5.49
N ALA A 14 10.95 1.55 4.88
CA ALA A 14 12.25 2.00 5.33
C ALA A 14 12.39 3.53 5.26
N ILE A 15 12.02 4.15 4.13
CA ILE A 15 12.10 5.61 3.97
C ILE A 15 11.11 6.30 4.92
N SER A 16 9.90 5.75 5.07
CA SER A 16 8.88 6.30 5.98
C SER A 16 9.31 6.21 7.44
N HIS A 17 9.92 5.09 7.85
CA HIS A 17 10.45 4.91 9.19
C HIS A 17 11.62 5.86 9.46
N ALA A 18 12.59 5.96 8.54
CA ALA A 18 13.70 6.90 8.63
C ALA A 18 13.25 8.37 8.76
N ALA A 19 12.19 8.73 8.03
CA ALA A 19 11.59 10.06 8.14
C ALA A 19 10.94 10.29 9.52
N LYS A 20 10.26 9.28 10.09
CA LYS A 20 9.62 9.37 11.41
C LYS A 20 10.63 9.31 12.57
N SER A 21 11.73 8.57 12.43
CA SER A 21 12.75 8.40 13.48
C SER A 21 13.69 9.60 13.61
N GLY A 22 13.51 10.65 12.80
CA GLY A 22 14.39 11.82 12.80
C GLY A 22 15.76 11.55 12.19
N LEU A 23 15.93 10.50 11.38
CA LEU A 23 17.22 10.16 10.75
C LEU A 23 17.76 11.33 9.91
N PHE A 24 16.87 12.11 9.30
CA PHE A 24 17.22 13.26 8.46
C PHE A 24 17.33 14.58 9.25
N LYS A 25 17.38 14.54 10.59
CA LYS A 25 17.51 15.75 11.42
C LYS A 25 18.84 16.46 11.06
N GLY A 26 18.77 17.75 10.78
CA GLY A 26 19.91 18.55 10.31
C GLY A 26 20.18 18.46 8.80
N GLN A 27 19.60 17.49 8.08
CA GLN A 27 19.83 17.27 6.65
C GLN A 27 18.58 17.64 5.82
N LYS A 28 18.30 18.95 5.71
CA LYS A 28 17.06 19.49 5.08
C LYS A 28 16.80 18.94 3.66
N ASN A 29 17.83 18.85 2.83
CA ASN A 29 17.70 18.35 1.47
C ASN A 29 17.33 16.86 1.42
N LEU A 30 17.95 16.04 2.27
CA LEU A 30 17.66 14.61 2.34
C LEU A 30 16.27 14.34 2.91
N ALA A 31 15.85 15.09 3.93
CA ALA A 31 14.49 15.04 4.43
C ALA A 31 13.45 15.37 3.33
N ARG A 32 13.71 16.41 2.52
CA ARG A 32 12.84 16.78 1.39
C ARG A 32 12.78 15.68 0.33
N GLN A 33 13.92 15.11 -0.05
CA GLN A 33 13.97 14.03 -1.05
C GLN A 33 13.25 12.77 -0.56
N ALA A 34 13.42 12.41 0.71
CA ALA A 34 12.69 11.29 1.33
C ALA A 34 11.17 11.50 1.28
N GLN A 35 10.68 12.69 1.64
CA GLN A 35 9.26 13.01 1.55
C GLN A 35 8.73 12.98 0.11
N LEU A 36 9.49 13.51 -0.86
CA LEU A 36 9.12 13.45 -2.27
C LEU A 36 9.05 12.00 -2.76
N GLN A 37 10.00 11.15 -2.35
CA GLN A 37 10.02 9.75 -2.72
C GLN A 37 8.82 8.99 -2.13
N ILE A 38 8.49 9.22 -0.86
CA ILE A 38 7.28 8.67 -0.21
C ILE A 38 6.03 9.08 -1.00
N LYS A 39 5.88 10.36 -1.33
CA LYS A 39 4.74 10.87 -2.11
C LYS A 39 4.67 10.25 -3.51
N ARG A 40 5.80 10.11 -4.19
CA ARG A 40 5.87 9.48 -5.52
C ARG A 40 5.46 8.02 -5.48
N MET A 41 5.95 7.26 -4.50
CA MET A 41 5.60 5.85 -4.33
C MET A 41 4.14 5.66 -3.93
N ALA A 42 3.63 6.46 -2.99
CA ALA A 42 2.23 6.41 -2.56
C ALA A 42 1.23 6.97 -3.59
N SER A 43 1.71 7.51 -4.72
CA SER A 43 0.85 8.07 -5.76
C SER A 43 -0.06 7.00 -6.36
N PRO A 44 -1.39 7.26 -6.48
CA PRO A 44 -2.34 6.32 -7.08
C PRO A 44 -2.10 6.11 -8.59
N ARG A 45 -1.21 6.88 -9.22
CA ARG A 45 -0.79 6.66 -10.61
C ARG A 45 0.13 5.46 -10.74
N THR A 46 0.81 5.05 -9.66
CA THR A 46 1.71 3.88 -9.66
C THR A 46 0.95 2.61 -9.25
N ALA A 47 1.42 1.44 -9.70
CA ALA A 47 0.84 0.16 -9.27
C ALA A 47 0.94 -0.03 -7.75
N PHE A 48 2.11 0.28 -7.17
CA PHE A 48 2.34 0.20 -5.73
C PHE A 48 1.40 1.12 -4.94
N GLY A 49 1.27 2.40 -5.33
CA GLY A 49 0.39 3.33 -4.64
C GLY A 49 -1.09 2.94 -4.70
N ARG A 50 -1.56 2.36 -5.81
CA ARG A 50 -2.91 1.78 -5.88
C ARG A 50 -3.09 0.59 -4.95
N GLN A 51 -2.13 -0.33 -4.96
CA GLN A 51 -2.11 -1.49 -4.08
C GLN A 51 -2.09 -1.07 -2.60
N LEU A 52 -1.31 -0.04 -2.27
CA LEU A 52 -1.24 0.55 -0.93
C LEU A 52 -2.59 1.13 -0.49
N LYS A 53 -3.27 1.88 -1.38
CA LYS A 53 -4.61 2.45 -1.14
C LYS A 53 -5.68 1.37 -0.97
N LEU A 54 -5.58 0.31 -1.77
CA LEU A 54 -6.43 -0.88 -1.65
C LEU A 54 -6.25 -1.53 -0.27
N LEU A 55 -5.01 -1.76 0.16
CA LEU A 55 -4.72 -2.34 1.47
C LEU A 55 -5.19 -1.44 2.63
N HIS A 56 -5.06 -0.13 2.50
CA HIS A 56 -5.63 0.82 3.46
C HIS A 56 -7.16 0.68 3.56
N SER A 57 -7.84 0.51 2.42
CA SER A 57 -9.30 0.30 2.38
C SER A 57 -9.71 -1.00 3.06
N LEU A 58 -8.86 -2.02 3.02
CA LEU A 58 -9.08 -3.34 3.64
C LEU A 58 -8.55 -3.46 5.08
N ARG A 59 -7.92 -2.42 5.64
CA ARG A 59 -7.28 -2.47 6.96
C ARG A 59 -8.28 -2.67 8.09
N GLY A 60 -9.44 -2.00 8.00
CA GLY A 60 -10.42 -1.94 9.08
C GLY A 60 -11.49 -3.03 9.00
N LYS A 61 -12.22 -3.07 7.90
CA LYS A 61 -13.36 -3.98 7.70
C LYS A 61 -13.33 -4.61 6.31
N PRO A 62 -14.00 -5.77 6.13
CA PRO A 62 -14.20 -6.33 4.80
C PRO A 62 -14.94 -5.34 3.89
N ALA A 63 -14.57 -5.28 2.62
CA ALA A 63 -15.14 -4.35 1.65
C ALA A 63 -15.54 -5.08 0.35
N THR A 64 -16.64 -4.67 -0.24
CA THR A 64 -17.13 -5.16 -1.53
C THR A 64 -16.28 -4.66 -2.69
N THR A 65 -16.39 -5.32 -3.85
CA THR A 65 -15.75 -4.86 -5.09
C THR A 65 -16.08 -3.41 -5.42
N MET A 66 -17.34 -2.99 -5.24
CA MET A 66 -17.76 -1.62 -5.53
C MET A 66 -17.13 -0.59 -4.59
N GLU A 67 -17.10 -0.88 -3.28
CA GLU A 67 -16.46 -0.01 -2.29
C GLU A 67 -14.97 0.14 -2.58
N LEU A 68 -14.30 -0.96 -2.94
CA LEU A 68 -12.89 -0.94 -3.31
C LEU A 68 -12.64 -0.15 -4.61
N CYS A 69 -13.47 -0.34 -5.64
CA CYS A 69 -13.37 0.46 -6.87
C CYS A 69 -13.56 1.96 -6.59
N ARG A 70 -14.52 2.33 -5.74
CA ARG A 70 -14.77 3.72 -5.34
C ARG A 70 -13.61 4.30 -4.54
N SER A 71 -13.09 3.56 -3.56
CA SER A 71 -11.99 4.05 -2.72
C SER A 71 -10.69 4.20 -3.50
N THR A 72 -10.41 3.27 -4.41
CA THR A 72 -9.18 3.26 -5.21
C THR A 72 -9.27 4.12 -6.47
N GLY A 73 -10.48 4.39 -6.96
CA GLY A 73 -10.74 5.14 -8.19
C GLY A 73 -10.41 4.36 -9.47
N VAL A 74 -10.43 3.02 -9.42
CA VAL A 74 -10.10 2.18 -10.57
C VAL A 74 -11.24 1.25 -10.99
N SER A 75 -11.19 0.81 -12.25
CA SER A 75 -12.11 -0.19 -12.81
C SER A 75 -11.98 -1.54 -12.09
N ARG A 76 -13.06 -2.35 -12.14
CA ARG A 76 -13.04 -3.72 -11.57
C ARG A 76 -11.88 -4.55 -12.12
N ARG A 77 -11.62 -4.48 -13.44
CA ARG A 77 -10.49 -5.17 -14.07
C ARG A 77 -9.15 -4.81 -13.42
N THR A 78 -8.92 -3.52 -13.17
CA THR A 78 -7.70 -3.05 -12.52
C THR A 78 -7.64 -3.48 -11.06
N LEU A 79 -8.76 -3.41 -10.34
CA LEU A 79 -8.86 -3.88 -8.96
C LEU A 79 -8.47 -5.36 -8.84
N PHE A 80 -9.03 -6.22 -9.69
CA PHE A 80 -8.72 -7.65 -9.69
C PHE A 80 -7.26 -7.93 -10.07
N ARG A 81 -6.70 -7.19 -11.02
CA ARG A 81 -5.26 -7.26 -11.33
C ARG A 81 -4.40 -6.90 -10.12
N ASP A 82 -4.74 -5.82 -9.43
CA ASP A 82 -3.99 -5.36 -8.26
C ASP A 82 -4.15 -6.35 -7.08
N LEU A 83 -5.33 -6.94 -6.88
CA LEU A 83 -5.57 -8.04 -5.92
C LEU A 83 -4.76 -9.31 -6.25
N ALA A 84 -4.71 -9.70 -7.52
CA ALA A 84 -3.93 -10.85 -7.96
C ALA A 84 -2.43 -10.63 -7.73
N ALA A 85 -1.93 -9.44 -8.05
CA ALA A 85 -0.53 -9.07 -7.79
C ALA A 85 -0.19 -9.06 -6.29
N LEU A 86 -1.12 -8.61 -5.42
CA LEU A 86 -0.97 -8.68 -3.97
C LEU A 86 -0.90 -10.12 -3.46
N ARG A 87 -1.79 -11.00 -3.94
CA ARG A 87 -1.76 -12.43 -3.61
C ARG A 87 -0.48 -13.12 -4.07
N ALA A 88 -0.03 -12.82 -5.29
CA ALA A 88 1.24 -13.33 -5.83
C ALA A 88 2.45 -12.85 -5.01
N ALA A 89 2.35 -11.68 -4.39
CA ALA A 89 3.34 -11.17 -3.43
C ALA A 89 3.15 -11.70 -2.00
N GLY A 90 2.34 -12.74 -1.79
CA GLY A 90 2.14 -13.38 -0.48
C GLY A 90 1.18 -12.65 0.45
N VAL A 91 0.52 -11.57 0.01
CA VAL A 91 -0.42 -10.83 0.86
C VAL A 91 -1.73 -11.62 1.01
N LYS A 92 -2.10 -11.92 2.27
CA LYS A 92 -3.28 -12.72 2.61
C LYS A 92 -4.58 -11.93 2.51
N VAL A 93 -5.03 -11.66 1.27
CA VAL A 93 -6.36 -11.10 0.98
C VAL A 93 -7.34 -12.22 0.64
N VAL A 94 -8.30 -12.44 1.53
CA VAL A 94 -9.37 -13.43 1.35
C VAL A 94 -10.63 -12.80 0.77
N SER A 95 -11.49 -13.63 0.17
CA SER A 95 -12.82 -13.26 -0.28
C SER A 95 -13.83 -14.27 0.24
N ASP A 96 -15.01 -13.82 0.65
CA ASP A 96 -16.17 -14.69 0.96
C ASP A 96 -17.13 -14.84 -0.24
N GLY A 97 -16.74 -14.33 -1.42
CA GLY A 97 -17.58 -14.26 -2.62
C GLY A 97 -18.22 -12.89 -2.83
N THR A 98 -18.48 -12.15 -1.74
CA THR A 98 -19.10 -10.82 -1.75
C THR A 98 -18.17 -9.70 -1.30
N ARG A 99 -17.28 -9.98 -0.35
CA ARG A 99 -16.39 -9.01 0.31
C ARG A 99 -14.98 -9.56 0.39
N PHE A 100 -14.03 -8.64 0.32
CA PHE A 100 -12.61 -8.90 0.50
C PHE A 100 -12.17 -8.45 1.89
N ALA A 101 -11.26 -9.19 2.51
CA ALA A 101 -10.67 -8.83 3.79
C ALA A 101 -9.18 -9.10 3.82
N LEU A 102 -8.43 -8.23 4.50
CA LEU A 102 -7.01 -8.44 4.76
C LEU A 102 -6.84 -9.26 6.05
N LYS A 103 -6.43 -10.52 5.94
CA LYS A 103 -6.22 -11.40 7.11
C LYS A 103 -4.87 -11.19 7.78
N ASP A 104 -3.88 -10.67 7.07
CA ASP A 104 -2.54 -10.45 7.59
C ASP A 104 -2.55 -9.43 8.75
N LYS A 105 -2.35 -9.91 9.99
CA LYS A 105 -2.35 -9.07 11.19
C LYS A 105 -1.11 -8.17 11.24
N MET A 106 0.04 -8.67 10.81
CA MET A 106 1.29 -7.90 10.81
C MET A 106 1.23 -6.78 9.78
N LEU A 107 0.75 -7.07 8.57
CA LEU A 107 0.59 -6.05 7.54
C LEU A 107 -0.46 -5.01 7.93
N ARG A 108 -1.58 -5.40 8.53
CA ARG A 108 -2.58 -4.45 9.08
C ARG A 108 -1.97 -3.50 10.11
N ALA A 109 -1.18 -4.03 11.05
CA ALA A 109 -0.49 -3.23 12.05
C ALA A 109 0.55 -2.29 11.41
N ALA A 110 1.32 -2.78 10.42
CA ALA A 110 2.32 -1.99 9.73
C ALA A 110 1.71 -0.84 8.91
N LEU A 111 0.58 -1.07 8.24
CA LEU A 111 -0.18 -0.01 7.56
C LEU A 111 -0.67 1.07 8.54
N GLY A 112 -0.99 0.70 9.78
CA GLY A 112 -1.38 1.64 10.84
C GLY A 112 -0.25 2.54 11.32
N LYS A 113 0.99 2.03 11.35
CA LYS A 113 2.18 2.79 11.79
C LYS A 113 2.76 3.70 10.72
N LEU A 114 2.41 3.48 9.45
CA LEU A 114 2.96 4.21 8.30
C LEU A 114 2.06 5.35 7.82
N ALA A 115 0.75 5.27 8.06
CA ALA A 115 -0.17 6.42 7.95
C ALA A 115 0.21 7.54 8.93
#